data_AF-A0A6H2A3U7-F1
#
_entry.id   AF-A0A6H2A3U7-F1
#
_cell.length_a   1.000
_cell.length_b   1.000
_cell.length_c   1.000
_cell.angle_alpha   90.00
_cell.angle_beta   90.00
_cell.angle_gamma   90.00
#
_symmetry.space_group_name_H-M   'P 1'
#
loop_
_entity.id
_entity.type
_entity.pdbx_description
1 polymer ?
#
loop_
_entity_poly.entity_id
_entity_poly.type
_entity_poly.pdbx_seq_one_letter_code
_entity_poly.pdbx_strand_id
1 'polypeptide(L)'
;MKTCSKCGHQFFECTADTFDSVNFTVTIYDDGSINSEESGKEYVGETEWHGNVICWECGVNFDLETWEEIARGEEISPYTVLLLYPDYIADEFGKETYLAHVMAANSAQAIEKAQQAVLLANPDWDDVDPEDFHVLLTVRGHLSDLTPDRR
;
A
#
# COMPACT_ATOMS: atom_id res chain seq x y z
N MET A 1 1.79 -19.34 -11.40
CA MET A 1 2.96 -18.49 -11.20
C MET A 1 2.77 -17.28 -12.08
N LYS A 2 2.95 -16.08 -11.51
CA LYS A 2 2.82 -14.84 -12.27
C LYS A 2 3.92 -14.77 -13.32
N THR A 3 3.57 -14.20 -14.47
CA THR A 3 4.51 -13.98 -15.58
C THR A 3 4.35 -12.55 -16.06
N CYS A 4 5.44 -11.96 -16.54
CA CYS A 4 5.40 -10.65 -17.13
C CYS A 4 4.53 -10.69 -18.39
N SER A 5 3.48 -9.87 -18.44
CA SER A 5 2.55 -9.79 -19.58
C SER A 5 3.23 -9.40 -20.89
N LYS A 6 4.41 -8.75 -20.83
CA LYS A 6 5.15 -8.28 -22.01
C LYS A 6 6.15 -9.29 -22.58
N CYS A 7 6.85 -10.06 -21.74
CA CYS A 7 7.92 -10.96 -22.19
C CYS A 7 7.80 -12.41 -21.68
N GLY A 8 6.81 -12.72 -20.83
CA GLY A 8 6.58 -14.05 -20.27
C GLY A 8 7.58 -14.48 -19.17
N HIS A 9 8.50 -13.60 -18.76
CA HIS A 9 9.49 -13.90 -17.73
C HIS A 9 8.88 -14.03 -16.33
N GLN A 10 9.52 -14.79 -15.46
CA GLN A 10 8.98 -15.20 -14.14
C GLN A 10 9.70 -14.55 -12.95
N PHE A 11 10.83 -13.90 -13.18
CA PHE A 11 11.61 -13.22 -12.14
C PHE A 11 11.36 -11.73 -12.13
N PHE A 12 11.20 -11.19 -10.92
CA PHE A 12 10.92 -9.79 -10.66
C PHE A 12 11.86 -9.25 -9.60
N GLU A 13 12.15 -7.95 -9.68
CA GLU A 13 12.80 -7.19 -8.62
C GLU A 13 11.70 -6.55 -7.76
N CYS A 14 11.71 -6.79 -6.45
CA CYS A 14 10.76 -6.23 -5.49
C CYS A 14 11.52 -5.52 -4.38
N THR A 15 11.00 -4.38 -3.93
CA THR A 15 11.51 -3.68 -2.74
C THR A 15 10.80 -4.20 -1.50
N ALA A 16 11.54 -4.30 -0.38
CA ALA A 16 10.95 -4.53 0.94
C ALA A 16 11.51 -3.52 1.94
N ASP A 17 10.67 -3.04 2.86
CA ASP A 17 11.11 -2.14 3.94
C ASP A 17 11.78 -2.95 5.06
N THR A 18 13.10 -3.14 4.94
CA THR A 18 13.92 -3.87 5.92
C THR A 18 14.96 -3.01 6.58
N PHE A 19 14.59 -2.04 7.43
CA PHE A 19 15.48 -1.04 8.07
C PHE A 19 16.27 -0.14 7.09
N ASP A 20 16.61 -0.65 5.91
CA ASP A 20 17.09 -0.05 4.69
C ASP A 20 16.28 -0.72 3.56
N SER A 21 15.70 0.04 2.63
CA SER A 21 14.98 -0.55 1.49
C SER A 21 15.96 -1.37 0.66
N VAL A 22 15.74 -2.69 0.58
CA VAL A 22 16.58 -3.62 -0.21
C VAL A 22 15.75 -4.18 -1.34
N ASN A 23 16.36 -4.30 -2.53
CA ASN A 23 15.75 -4.96 -3.67
C ASN A 23 16.09 -6.44 -3.67
N PHE A 24 15.09 -7.28 -3.89
CA PHE A 24 15.21 -8.73 -3.95
C PHE A 24 14.74 -9.24 -5.31
N THR A 25 15.43 -10.26 -5.83
CA THR A 25 14.89 -11.05 -6.94
C THR A 25 13.90 -12.07 -6.39
N VAL A 26 12.67 -12.03 -6.88
CA VAL A 26 11.56 -12.81 -6.38
C VAL A 26 10.81 -13.51 -7.51
N THR A 27 10.18 -14.62 -7.14
CA THR A 27 9.14 -15.30 -7.92
C THR A 27 7.81 -15.11 -7.21
N ILE A 28 6.78 -14.69 -7.94
CA ILE A 28 5.44 -14.42 -7.40
C ILE A 28 4.47 -15.50 -7.91
N TYR A 29 3.74 -16.12 -6.99
CA TYR A 29 2.77 -17.17 -7.31
C TYR A 29 1.36 -16.60 -7.51
N ASP A 30 0.46 -17.41 -8.10
CA ASP A 30 -0.89 -16.92 -8.44
C ASP A 30 -1.75 -16.66 -7.20
N ASP A 31 -1.41 -17.29 -6.08
CA ASP A 31 -2.02 -17.09 -4.76
C ASP A 31 -1.47 -15.87 -4.02
N GLY A 32 -0.57 -15.10 -4.65
CA GLY A 32 0.07 -13.93 -4.06
C GLY A 32 1.28 -14.25 -3.17
N SER A 33 1.61 -15.52 -2.95
CA SER A 33 2.83 -15.86 -2.21
C SER A 33 4.09 -15.47 -2.99
N ILE A 34 5.15 -15.11 -2.27
CA ILE A 34 6.42 -14.62 -2.82
C ILE A 34 7.55 -15.51 -2.32
N ASN A 35 8.42 -15.94 -3.22
CA ASN A 35 9.65 -16.68 -2.90
C ASN A 35 10.87 -15.89 -3.40
N SER A 36 11.78 -15.53 -2.50
CA SER A 36 13.04 -14.85 -2.84
C SER A 36 14.14 -15.89 -3.09
N GLU A 37 14.59 -16.02 -4.34
CA GLU A 37 15.55 -17.07 -4.69
C GLU A 37 17.00 -16.74 -4.29
N GLU A 38 17.36 -15.48 -4.05
CA GLU A 38 18.69 -15.10 -3.53
C GLU A 38 18.61 -13.86 -2.63
N SER A 39 18.56 -14.05 -1.31
CA SER A 39 19.09 -13.03 -0.40
C SER A 39 20.48 -13.46 0.04
N GLY A 40 21.51 -12.74 -0.42
CA GLY A 40 22.88 -12.90 0.07
C GLY A 40 23.08 -12.39 1.51
N LYS A 41 22.01 -12.15 2.27
CA LYS A 41 22.09 -11.59 3.63
C LYS A 41 21.13 -12.32 4.57
N GLU A 42 21.70 -12.72 5.70
CA GLU A 42 21.06 -13.34 6.85
C GLU A 42 19.73 -12.66 7.20
N TYR A 43 18.69 -13.48 7.38
CA TYR A 43 17.51 -13.21 8.21
C TYR A 43 17.01 -11.75 8.15
N VAL A 44 16.44 -11.37 7.02
CA VAL A 44 15.43 -10.31 7.04
C VAL A 44 14.26 -10.85 7.88
N GLY A 45 13.81 -10.09 8.87
CA GLY A 45 12.72 -10.48 9.78
C GLY A 45 11.38 -10.62 9.04
N GLU A 46 10.26 -10.36 9.71
CA GLU A 46 8.97 -10.24 9.02
C GLU A 46 9.02 -9.03 8.07
N THR A 47 9.40 -9.28 6.81
CA THR A 47 9.36 -8.33 5.70
C THR A 47 7.93 -8.19 5.22
N GLU A 48 7.34 -7.00 5.38
CA GLU A 48 6.17 -6.63 4.60
C GLU A 48 6.62 -6.33 3.17
N TRP A 49 6.21 -7.16 2.22
CA TRP A 49 6.42 -6.91 0.80
C TRP A 49 5.36 -5.92 0.34
N HIS A 50 5.77 -4.82 -0.25
CA HIS A 50 4.84 -3.78 -0.65
C HIS A 50 5.35 -3.02 -1.87
N GLY A 51 4.42 -2.35 -2.54
CA GLY A 51 4.74 -1.40 -3.59
C GLY A 51 4.63 -2.00 -4.98
N ASN A 52 5.67 -1.84 -5.76
CA ASN A 52 5.74 -2.28 -7.15
C ASN A 52 6.87 -3.29 -7.38
N VAL A 53 6.71 -4.12 -8.40
CA VAL A 53 7.73 -5.07 -8.85
C VAL A 53 8.12 -4.80 -10.29
N ILE A 54 9.39 -4.99 -10.58
CA ILE A 54 9.97 -4.71 -11.89
C ILE A 54 10.38 -6.04 -12.53
N CYS A 55 9.87 -6.35 -13.72
CA CYS A 55 10.32 -7.52 -14.45
C CYS A 55 11.83 -7.43 -14.74
N TRP A 56 12.59 -8.42 -14.30
CA TRP A 56 14.05 -8.42 -14.44
C TRP A 56 14.53 -8.35 -15.90
N GLU A 57 13.79 -8.99 -16.80
CA GLU A 57 14.17 -9.09 -18.22
C GLU A 57 13.83 -7.82 -19.02
N CYS A 58 12.60 -7.30 -18.88
CA CYS A 58 12.12 -6.22 -19.75
C CYS A 58 11.88 -4.88 -19.04
N GLY A 59 12.05 -4.83 -17.72
CA GLY A 59 11.92 -3.61 -16.91
C GLY A 59 10.50 -3.06 -16.80
N VAL A 60 9.47 -3.84 -17.15
CA VAL A 60 8.07 -3.43 -16.94
C VAL A 60 7.78 -3.40 -15.44
N ASN A 61 7.10 -2.36 -15.02
CA ASN A 61 6.78 -2.08 -13.64
C ASN A 61 5.33 -2.47 -13.36
N PHE A 62 5.08 -3.23 -12.30
CA PHE A 62 3.76 -3.72 -11.93
C PHE A 62 3.45 -3.34 -10.49
N ASP A 63 2.22 -2.95 -10.21
CA ASP A 63 1.71 -2.88 -8.84
C ASP A 63 1.62 -4.30 -8.25
N LEU A 64 2.19 -4.51 -7.06
CA LEU A 64 2.31 -5.84 -6.46
C LEU A 64 0.94 -6.43 -6.06
N GLU A 65 -0.01 -5.58 -5.68
CA GLU A 65 -1.33 -5.99 -5.19
C GLU A 65 -2.28 -6.30 -6.35
N THR A 66 -2.35 -5.40 -7.32
CA THR A 66 -3.31 -5.47 -8.43
C THR A 66 -2.77 -6.18 -9.67
N TRP A 67 -1.43 -6.27 -9.80
CA TRP A 67 -0.74 -6.76 -10.99
C TRP A 67 -0.96 -5.91 -12.25
N GLU A 68 -1.39 -4.66 -12.09
CA GLU A 68 -1.54 -3.71 -13.19
C GLU A 68 -0.18 -3.07 -13.54
N GLU A 69 0.05 -2.82 -14.82
CA GLU A 69 1.26 -2.12 -15.27
C GLU A 69 1.21 -0.66 -14.83
N ILE A 70 2.27 -0.20 -14.17
CA ILE A 70 2.42 1.20 -13.76
C ILE A 70 3.50 1.91 -14.59
N ALA A 71 3.47 3.24 -14.62
CA ALA A 71 4.39 3.99 -15.44
C ALA A 71 5.84 3.76 -15.01
N ARG A 72 6.77 3.80 -15.97
CA ARG A 72 8.19 3.64 -15.68
C ARG A 72 8.68 4.79 -14.79
N GLY A 73 9.28 4.45 -13.65
CA GLY A 73 9.78 5.43 -12.68
C GLY A 73 8.74 5.89 -11.66
N GLU A 74 7.50 5.40 -11.77
CA GLU A 74 6.51 5.51 -10.70
C GLU A 74 6.80 4.46 -9.62
N GLU A 75 6.73 4.85 -8.36
CA GLU A 75 7.05 4.01 -7.21
C GLU A 75 5.83 3.99 -6.30
N ILE A 76 5.32 2.79 -5.98
CA ILE A 76 4.22 2.65 -5.03
C ILE A 76 4.83 2.60 -3.62
N SER A 77 4.55 3.62 -2.83
CA SER A 77 5.10 3.80 -1.48
C SER A 77 4.02 3.68 -0.40
N PRO A 78 4.40 3.35 0.84
CA PRO A 78 3.50 3.40 1.97
C PRO A 78 3.12 4.84 2.31
N TYR A 79 1.85 5.05 2.66
CA TYR A 79 1.31 6.31 3.16
C TYR A 79 0.39 6.05 4.36
N THR A 80 0.40 6.99 5.30
CA THR A 80 -0.64 7.11 6.33
C THR A 80 -1.45 8.36 6.07
N VAL A 81 -2.77 8.20 6.03
CA VAL A 81 -3.73 9.28 5.81
C VAL A 81 -4.69 9.33 7.00
N LEU A 82 -4.86 10.51 7.58
CA LEU A 82 -5.90 10.80 8.57
C LEU A 82 -7.02 11.58 7.89
N LEU A 83 -8.21 11.01 7.88
CA LEU A 83 -9.43 11.60 7.33
C LEU A 83 -10.36 12.03 8.47
N LEU A 84 -11.20 13.01 8.20
CA LEU A 84 -12.31 13.46 9.03
C LEU A 84 -13.58 13.40 8.19
N TYR A 85 -14.59 12.70 8.68
CA TYR A 85 -15.93 12.78 8.12
C TYR A 85 -16.72 13.87 8.87
N PRO A 86 -17.04 15.01 8.22
CA PRO A 86 -17.78 16.09 8.85
C PRO A 86 -19.27 15.75 8.88
N ASP A 87 -19.76 15.18 9.98
CA ASP A 87 -21.21 15.08 10.19
C ASP A 87 -21.79 16.48 10.44
N TYR A 88 -22.56 16.98 9.47
CA TYR A 88 -23.23 18.29 9.52
C TYR A 88 -24.68 18.20 10.08
N ILE A 89 -25.14 17.00 10.46
CA ILE A 89 -26.52 16.74 10.93
C ILE A 89 -26.58 16.36 12.42
N ALA A 90 -25.53 15.80 13.03
CA ALA A 90 -25.55 15.43 14.44
C ALA A 90 -25.17 16.57 15.41
N ASP A 91 -25.90 16.66 16.53
CA ASP A 91 -25.62 17.57 17.65
C ASP A 91 -24.24 17.35 18.30
N GLU A 92 -23.58 16.21 18.03
CA GLU A 92 -22.19 15.91 18.40
C GLU A 92 -21.23 16.13 17.22
N PHE A 93 -21.00 17.40 16.86
CA PHE A 93 -20.07 17.79 15.81
C PHE A 93 -18.69 17.11 15.90
N GLY A 94 -18.23 16.51 14.79
CA GLY A 94 -16.81 16.42 14.43
C GLY A 94 -15.95 15.36 15.11
N LYS A 95 -16.45 14.14 15.36
CA LYS A 95 -15.66 13.11 16.06
C LYS A 95 -15.17 11.94 15.22
N GLU A 96 -15.65 11.76 14.00
CA GLU A 96 -15.28 10.59 13.21
C GLU A 96 -14.02 10.86 12.40
N THR A 97 -12.88 10.55 13.01
CA THR A 97 -11.59 10.53 12.34
C THR A 97 -11.20 9.11 11.99
N TYR A 98 -10.64 8.92 10.80
CA TYR A 98 -10.21 7.63 10.29
C TYR A 98 -8.72 7.68 9.93
N LEU A 99 -7.93 6.77 10.49
CA LEU A 99 -6.54 6.60 10.12
C LEU A 99 -6.42 5.40 9.18
N ALA A 100 -5.93 5.60 7.97
CA ALA A 100 -5.73 4.55 6.99
C ALA A 100 -4.25 4.42 6.60
N HIS A 101 -3.78 3.18 6.48
CA HIS A 101 -2.48 2.82 5.92
C HIS A 101 -2.72 2.28 4.50
N VAL A 102 -2.14 2.93 3.50
CA VAL A 102 -2.36 2.59 2.09
C VAL A 102 -1.05 2.60 1.31
N MET A 103 -1.05 1.93 0.17
CA MET A 103 0.04 1.93 -0.80
C MET A 103 -0.35 2.79 -2.01
N ALA A 104 0.43 3.80 -2.34
CA ALA A 104 0.10 4.73 -3.43
C ALA A 104 1.35 5.31 -4.10
N ALA A 105 1.20 5.76 -5.35
CA ALA A 105 2.26 6.39 -6.13
C ALA A 105 2.56 7.82 -5.65
N ASN A 106 1.56 8.50 -5.10
CA ASN A 106 1.67 9.88 -4.63
C ASN A 106 0.59 10.17 -3.58
N SER A 107 0.68 11.34 -2.95
CA SER A 107 -0.24 11.73 -1.87
C SER A 107 -1.69 11.88 -2.32
N ALA A 108 -1.96 12.30 -3.57
CA ALA A 108 -3.34 12.46 -4.05
C ALA A 108 -4.01 11.09 -4.17
N GLN A 109 -3.34 10.13 -4.81
CA GLN A 109 -3.82 8.75 -4.89
C GLN A 109 -3.92 8.10 -3.49
N ALA A 110 -3.01 8.43 -2.56
CA ALA A 110 -3.09 7.94 -1.19
C ALA A 110 -4.37 8.39 -0.50
N ILE A 111 -4.80 9.64 -0.70
CA ILE A 111 -6.06 10.17 -0.16
C ILE A 111 -7.25 9.40 -0.74
N GLU A 112 -7.31 9.26 -2.07
CA GLU A 112 -8.41 8.53 -2.74
C GLU A 112 -8.53 7.10 -2.22
N LYS A 113 -7.40 6.38 -2.14
CA LYS A 113 -7.36 5.01 -1.61
C LYS A 113 -7.78 4.97 -0.13
N ALA A 114 -7.36 5.94 0.68
CA ALA A 114 -7.75 6.01 2.09
C ALA A 114 -9.26 6.24 2.25
N GLN A 115 -9.85 7.13 1.43
CA GLN A 115 -11.29 7.39 1.46
C GLN A 115 -12.08 6.13 1.09
N GLN A 116 -11.67 5.41 0.05
CA GLN A 116 -12.31 4.14 -0.32
C GLN A 116 -12.12 3.07 0.75
N ALA A 117 -10.95 2.99 1.39
CA ALA A 117 -10.71 2.03 2.47
C ALA A 117 -11.65 2.26 3.65
N VAL A 118 -11.99 3.52 3.98
CA VAL A 118 -12.96 3.82 5.04
C VAL A 118 -14.37 3.34 4.66
N LEU A 119 -14.81 3.58 3.42
CA LEU A 119 -16.13 3.11 2.96
C LEU A 119 -16.22 1.59 2.95
N LEU A 120 -15.18 0.90 2.48
CA LEU A 120 -15.12 -0.57 2.50
C LEU A 120 -15.17 -1.14 3.93
N ALA A 121 -14.60 -0.43 4.90
CA ALA A 121 -14.65 -0.81 6.31
C ALA A 121 -16.02 -0.53 6.97
N ASN A 122 -16.85 0.32 6.37
CA ASN A 122 -18.16 0.73 6.88
C ASN A 122 -19.26 0.47 5.82
N PRO A 123 -19.58 -0.80 5.52
CA PRO A 123 -20.50 -1.15 4.44
C PRO A 123 -21.95 -0.69 4.68
N ASP A 124 -22.32 -0.27 5.89
CA ASP A 124 -23.65 0.29 6.20
C ASP A 124 -23.81 1.75 5.74
N TRP A 125 -22.75 2.35 5.16
CA TRP A 125 -22.71 3.74 4.70
C TRP A 125 -23.05 3.86 3.21
N ASP A 126 -24.25 3.41 2.83
CA ASP A 126 -24.66 3.28 1.43
C ASP A 126 -24.74 4.62 0.65
N ASP A 127 -24.86 5.76 1.35
CA ASP A 127 -25.06 7.10 0.76
C ASP A 127 -23.90 8.08 1.03
N VAL A 128 -22.76 7.61 1.57
CA VAL A 128 -21.62 8.49 1.86
C VAL A 128 -20.71 8.62 0.65
N ASP A 129 -20.44 9.85 0.21
CA ASP A 129 -19.50 10.11 -0.88
C ASP A 129 -18.05 10.07 -0.35
N PRO A 130 -17.10 9.36 -0.99
CA PRO A 130 -15.69 9.45 -0.63
C PRO A 130 -15.15 10.89 -0.58
N GLU A 131 -15.70 11.83 -1.37
CA GLU A 131 -15.31 13.23 -1.38
C GLU A 131 -15.74 14.01 -0.13
N ASP A 132 -16.69 13.49 0.65
CA ASP A 132 -17.14 14.11 1.90
C ASP A 132 -16.06 14.05 3.00
N PHE A 133 -15.09 13.15 2.86
CA PHE A 133 -13.98 13.05 3.81
C PHE A 133 -12.95 14.17 3.60
N HIS A 134 -12.70 14.93 4.65
CA HIS A 134 -11.63 15.92 4.69
C HIS A 134 -10.32 15.33 5.19
N VAL A 135 -9.23 15.61 4.47
CA VAL A 135 -7.89 15.17 4.84
C VAL A 135 -7.33 16.07 5.94
N LEU A 136 -6.97 15.48 7.07
CA LEU A 136 -6.30 16.18 8.18
C LEU A 136 -4.77 15.99 8.14
N LEU A 137 -4.31 14.81 7.73
CA LEU A 137 -2.89 14.48 7.67
C LEU A 137 -2.62 13.51 6.51
N THR A 138 -1.50 13.71 5.82
CA THR A 138 -0.95 12.75 4.86
C THR A 138 0.55 12.70 5.04
N VAL A 139 1.08 11.53 5.37
CA VAL A 139 2.52 11.30 5.56
C VAL A 139 2.97 10.11 4.73
N ARG A 140 4.22 10.17 4.24
CA ARG A 140 4.88 9.01 3.62
C ARG A 140 5.39 8.09 4.73
N GLY A 141 5.24 6.78 4.54
CA GLY A 141 5.46 5.75 5.55
C GLY A 141 4.18 5.38 6.30
N HIS A 142 4.16 4.18 6.89
CA HIS A 142 3.11 3.76 7.81
C HIS A 142 3.49 4.15 9.24
N LEU A 143 2.64 4.92 9.92
CA LEU A 143 2.83 5.25 11.34
C LEU A 143 2.61 4.02 12.23
N SER A 144 3.46 3.85 13.25
CA SER A 144 3.28 2.83 14.29
C SER A 144 2.89 3.48 15.62
N ASP A 145 1.98 2.86 16.36
CA ASP A 145 1.70 3.26 17.74
C ASP A 145 2.87 2.86 18.64
N LEU A 146 3.44 3.84 19.33
CA LEU A 146 4.55 3.65 20.26
C LEU A 146 4.09 3.64 21.72
N THR A 147 2.77 3.70 21.96
CA THR A 147 2.20 3.62 23.30
C THR A 147 2.54 2.26 23.90
N PRO A 148 3.19 2.21 25.08
CA PRO A 148 3.55 0.93 25.68
C PRO A 148 2.30 0.16 26.07
N ASP A 149 2.31 -1.15 25.84
CA ASP A 149 1.29 -2.07 26.34
C ASP A 149 1.13 -1.87 27.86
N ARG A 150 0.01 -1.26 28.26
CA ARG A 150 -0.37 -1.19 29.67
C ARG A 150 -0.88 -2.57 30.08
N ARG A 151 0.02 -3.45 30.48
CA ARG A 151 -0.30 -4.71 31.18
C ARG A 151 -0.63 -4.46 32.65
#